data_AF-A0AAJ7FQY9-F1
#
_entry.id   AF-A0AAJ7FQY9-F1
#
_cell.length_a   1.000
_cell.length_b   1.000
_cell.length_c   1.000
_cell.angle_alpha   90.00
_cell.angle_beta   90.00
_cell.angle_gamma   90.00
#
_symmetry.space_group_name_H-M   'P 1'
#
loop_
_entity.id
_entity.type
_entity.pdbx_description
1 polymer ?
#
loop_
_entity_poly.entity_id
_entity_poly.type
_entity_poly.pdbx_seq_one_letter_code
_entity_poly.pdbx_strand_id
1 'polypeptide(L)'
;MQDSSMCFNVNISQTMDGHGRINLLLQLFFCFVVFASSEETKQNCSQVQCPGPLMYYKDVGCTPVYKNEGDCCAYKYNCDHLNARSPNKCYINNSSYNIGESLREEDANPCDIGCSCRDGRNSAHFTCAIVDCFFGPVQPGCYRKRNVTECCPGPVICPEDKSEIPMCVVDGVTYRDGEFFTPKNEPEKSCTCQEGYTGQNIEPFCITPSTICGTDLHHNEDIAERCIPTYYATQNPATSCSVAWRCQNSNDTVISYKSKSASPEGDSSGEKGMTCTFGNLTMNVGDELNQGTDYSSVCVKCVCEIPPTPTCQRLDDNECDVTNHSLGGK
;
A
#
# COMPACT_ATOMS: atom_id res chain seq x y z
N MET A 1 41.74 18.07 -15.46
CA MET A 1 42.55 18.06 -16.70
C MET A 1 41.82 18.97 -17.67
N GLN A 2 42.41 20.13 -17.93
CA GLN A 2 42.14 21.13 -18.97
C GLN A 2 40.74 21.79 -19.07
N ASP A 3 40.70 23.01 -18.52
CA ASP A 3 40.05 24.19 -19.09
C ASP A 3 40.23 24.30 -20.62
N SER A 4 39.20 24.80 -21.29
CA SER A 4 39.36 25.51 -22.57
C SER A 4 38.36 26.66 -22.62
N SER A 5 38.85 27.81 -22.19
CA SER A 5 38.31 29.13 -22.45
C SER A 5 38.50 29.48 -23.93
N MET A 6 37.43 29.81 -24.64
CA MET A 6 37.51 30.56 -25.89
C MET A 6 36.90 31.94 -25.68
N CYS A 7 37.78 32.93 -25.54
CA CYS A 7 37.42 34.34 -25.60
C CYS A 7 37.06 34.71 -27.04
N PHE A 8 35.81 35.09 -27.29
CA PHE A 8 35.48 35.94 -28.43
C PHE A 8 35.37 37.38 -27.96
N ASN A 9 36.46 38.13 -28.16
CA ASN A 9 36.45 39.58 -28.17
C ASN A 9 35.78 40.04 -29.46
N VAL A 10 34.58 40.61 -29.38
CA VAL A 10 34.00 41.37 -30.50
C VAL A 10 34.03 42.84 -30.14
N ASN A 11 34.94 43.51 -30.83
CA ASN A 11 35.17 44.95 -30.76
C ASN A 11 33.94 45.67 -31.37
N ILE A 12 33.18 46.39 -30.55
CA ILE A 12 32.00 47.14 -30.99
C ILE A 12 32.48 48.43 -31.65
N SER A 13 32.53 48.43 -32.97
CA SER A 13 32.46 49.67 -33.72
C SER A 13 31.89 49.38 -35.09
N GLN A 14 30.59 49.65 -35.25
CA GLN A 14 30.05 50.40 -36.39
C GLN A 14 28.53 50.52 -36.25
N THR A 15 28.06 51.71 -36.58
CA THR A 15 26.67 52.17 -36.66
C THR A 15 25.79 51.18 -37.43
N MET A 16 24.84 50.55 -36.74
CA MET A 16 23.82 49.69 -37.34
C MET A 16 22.44 50.33 -37.20
N ASP A 17 21.78 50.42 -38.36
CA ASP A 17 20.45 50.97 -38.58
C ASP A 17 19.36 50.23 -37.79
N GLY A 18 18.25 50.92 -37.48
CA GLY A 18 17.21 50.46 -36.54
C GLY A 18 16.57 49.09 -36.87
N HIS A 19 16.66 48.64 -38.13
CA HIS A 19 16.17 47.32 -38.56
C HIS A 19 17.10 46.16 -38.17
N GLY A 20 18.42 46.39 -38.02
CA GLY A 20 19.37 45.34 -37.66
C GLY A 20 19.31 44.94 -36.18
N ARG A 21 18.91 45.87 -35.30
CA ARG A 21 18.74 45.63 -33.86
C ARG A 21 17.52 44.75 -33.55
N ILE A 22 16.45 44.87 -34.33
CA ILE A 22 15.22 44.08 -34.15
C ILE A 22 15.47 42.60 -34.52
N ASN A 23 16.21 42.33 -35.60
CA ASN A 23 16.53 40.95 -36.00
C ASN A 23 17.51 40.24 -35.03
N LEU A 24 18.47 40.97 -34.45
CA LEU A 24 19.39 40.38 -33.45
C LEU A 24 18.66 40.08 -32.13
N LEU A 25 17.73 40.95 -31.71
CA LEU A 25 16.90 40.71 -30.53
C LEU A 25 15.90 39.58 -30.75
N LEU A 26 15.30 39.45 -31.94
CA LEU A 26 14.41 38.34 -32.29
C LEU A 26 15.15 36.99 -32.31
N GLN A 27 16.40 36.93 -32.79
CA GLN A 27 17.20 35.70 -32.77
C GLN A 27 17.63 35.31 -31.35
N LEU A 28 18.01 36.28 -30.50
CA LEU A 28 18.31 36.01 -29.09
C LEU A 28 17.07 35.58 -28.31
N PHE A 29 15.88 36.12 -28.62
CA PHE A 29 14.61 35.68 -28.03
C PHE A 29 14.25 34.27 -28.48
N PHE A 30 14.46 33.92 -29.76
CA PHE A 30 14.22 32.55 -30.24
C PHE A 30 15.20 31.52 -29.65
N CYS A 31 16.47 31.89 -29.41
CA CYS A 31 17.40 31.01 -28.68
C CYS A 31 17.00 30.83 -27.21
N PHE A 32 16.53 31.88 -26.51
CA PHE A 32 16.07 31.75 -25.12
C PHE A 32 14.76 30.95 -25.00
N VAL A 33 13.87 31.01 -25.99
CA VAL A 33 12.60 30.26 -25.96
C VAL A 33 12.81 28.78 -26.29
N VAL A 34 13.84 28.41 -27.07
CA VAL A 34 14.11 27.00 -27.41
C VAL A 34 14.84 26.24 -26.28
N PHE A 35 15.55 26.92 -25.36
CA PHE A 35 16.18 26.27 -24.21
C PHE A 35 15.31 26.23 -22.94
N ALA A 36 14.06 26.73 -22.98
CA ALA A 36 13.19 26.82 -21.80
C ALA A 36 12.09 25.73 -21.73
N SER A 37 12.11 24.71 -22.58
CA SER A 37 11.09 23.66 -22.56
C SER A 37 11.65 22.27 -22.86
N SER A 38 12.59 21.84 -22.03
CA SER A 38 12.70 20.42 -21.67
C SER A 38 12.53 20.30 -20.17
N GLU A 39 11.38 20.71 -19.66
CA GLU A 39 10.83 19.99 -18.52
C GLU A 39 10.55 18.59 -19.04
N GLU A 40 11.48 17.67 -18.79
CA GLU A 40 11.11 16.28 -18.71
C GLU A 40 9.91 16.25 -17.75
N THR A 41 8.73 16.01 -18.31
CA THR A 41 7.58 15.59 -17.54
C THR A 41 8.02 14.34 -16.80
N LYS A 42 8.57 14.51 -15.59
CA LYS A 42 8.65 13.46 -14.59
C LYS A 42 7.21 13.03 -14.43
N GLN A 43 6.86 11.95 -15.12
CA GLN A 43 5.60 11.24 -14.95
C GLN A 43 5.42 11.12 -13.44
N ASN A 44 4.35 11.70 -12.91
CA ASN A 44 4.07 11.70 -11.49
C ASN A 44 3.79 10.24 -11.09
N CYS A 45 4.85 9.49 -10.77
CA CYS A 45 4.79 8.07 -10.51
C CYS A 45 4.11 7.85 -9.16
N SER A 46 2.84 7.44 -9.20
CA SER A 46 2.09 7.09 -8.01
C SER A 46 1.94 5.58 -7.92
N GLN A 47 2.29 5.01 -6.77
CA GLN A 47 2.12 3.57 -6.49
C GLN A 47 0.69 3.07 -6.71
N VAL A 48 -0.31 3.96 -6.63
CA VAL A 48 -1.72 3.67 -6.94
C VAL A 48 -1.91 3.06 -8.33
N GLN A 49 -1.00 3.35 -9.28
CA GLN A 49 -1.08 2.87 -10.66
C GLN A 49 -0.39 1.51 -10.88
N CYS A 50 0.36 1.02 -9.91
CA CYS A 50 1.09 -0.23 -10.04
C CYS A 50 0.18 -1.42 -9.72
N PRO A 51 0.26 -2.53 -10.49
CA PRO A 51 -0.50 -3.74 -10.19
C PRO A 51 0.10 -4.48 -8.99
N GLY A 52 -0.57 -5.53 -8.52
CA GLY A 52 -0.06 -6.33 -7.41
C GLY A 52 -0.52 -5.89 -6.01
N PRO A 53 -0.37 -6.77 -5.01
CA PRO A 53 -0.73 -6.49 -3.63
C PRO A 53 0.37 -5.68 -2.91
N LEU A 54 0.69 -4.48 -3.41
CA LEU A 54 1.87 -3.73 -2.95
C LEU A 54 1.79 -3.30 -1.49
N MET A 55 0.59 -3.03 -0.98
CA MET A 55 0.41 -2.69 0.42
C MET A 55 0.74 -3.90 1.32
N TYR A 56 0.37 -5.12 0.89
CA TYR A 56 0.77 -6.33 1.60
C TYR A 56 2.29 -6.46 1.64
N TYR A 57 2.96 -6.34 0.49
CA TYR A 57 4.43 -6.41 0.43
C TYR A 57 5.11 -5.38 1.33
N LYS A 58 4.59 -4.15 1.37
CA LYS A 58 5.09 -3.11 2.28
C LYS A 58 4.89 -3.49 3.75
N ASP A 59 3.70 -3.95 4.11
CA ASP A 59 3.33 -4.24 5.50
C ASP A 59 4.12 -5.43 6.09
N VAL A 60 4.51 -6.41 5.27
CA VAL A 60 5.35 -7.55 5.69
C VAL A 60 6.85 -7.37 5.41
N GLY A 61 7.27 -6.17 4.99
CA GLY A 61 8.68 -5.81 4.83
C GLY A 61 9.38 -6.42 3.62
N CYS A 62 8.65 -6.78 2.56
CA CYS A 62 9.27 -7.17 1.29
C CYS A 62 9.93 -5.98 0.59
N THR A 63 11.00 -6.25 -0.16
CA THR A 63 11.75 -5.20 -0.85
C THR A 63 11.47 -5.20 -2.36
N PRO A 64 11.18 -4.03 -2.97
CA PRO A 64 10.91 -3.95 -4.40
C PRO A 64 12.18 -4.22 -5.22
N VAL A 65 12.02 -4.87 -6.38
CA VAL A 65 13.07 -5.06 -7.37
C VAL A 65 12.64 -4.44 -8.69
N TYR A 66 13.41 -3.47 -9.17
CA TYR A 66 13.15 -2.72 -10.42
C TYR A 66 14.00 -3.26 -11.56
N LYS A 67 13.45 -3.19 -12.79
CA LYS A 67 14.13 -3.73 -13.97
C LYS A 67 15.18 -2.73 -14.46
N ASN A 68 14.80 -1.46 -14.48
CA ASN A 68 15.65 -0.34 -14.80
C ASN A 68 15.59 0.72 -13.71
N GLU A 69 16.64 1.53 -13.62
CA GLU A 69 16.64 2.73 -12.79
C GLU A 69 15.59 3.72 -13.31
N GLY A 70 14.75 4.25 -12.42
CA GLY A 70 13.67 5.17 -12.77
C GLY A 70 12.34 4.52 -13.17
N ASP A 71 12.25 3.18 -13.19
CA ASP A 71 10.97 2.49 -13.36
C ASP A 71 10.00 2.85 -12.24
N CYS A 72 8.75 3.12 -12.60
CA CYS A 72 7.74 3.50 -11.62
C CYS A 72 7.31 2.34 -10.71
N CYS A 73 7.13 1.16 -11.31
CA CYS A 73 6.67 -0.03 -10.61
C CYS A 73 7.78 -1.08 -10.57
N ALA A 74 7.95 -1.72 -9.42
CA ALA A 74 8.80 -2.90 -9.31
C ALA A 74 8.22 -4.02 -10.18
N TYR A 75 9.08 -4.84 -10.79
CA TYR A 75 8.62 -5.98 -11.57
C TYR A 75 8.46 -7.26 -10.73
N LYS A 76 9.06 -7.27 -9.52
CA LYS A 76 8.88 -8.30 -8.49
C LYS A 76 9.28 -7.75 -7.12
N TYR A 77 8.96 -8.49 -6.07
CA TYR A 77 9.41 -8.23 -4.71
C TYR A 77 10.26 -9.38 -4.18
N ASN A 78 11.27 -9.05 -3.36
CA ASN A 78 11.98 -10.03 -2.56
C ASN A 78 11.30 -10.14 -1.19
N CYS A 79 10.69 -11.31 -0.95
CA CYS A 79 10.05 -11.70 0.30
C CYS A 79 10.70 -12.97 0.89
N ASP A 80 11.95 -13.27 0.58
CA ASP A 80 12.62 -14.51 0.98
C ASP A 80 12.68 -14.67 2.51
N HIS A 81 12.69 -13.55 3.25
CA HIS A 81 12.67 -13.55 4.71
C HIS A 81 11.40 -14.19 5.29
N LEU A 82 10.26 -14.11 4.59
CA LEU A 82 9.02 -14.75 5.02
C LEU A 82 9.15 -16.28 5.00
N ASN A 83 9.82 -16.83 3.99
CA ASN A 83 10.06 -18.28 3.88
C ASN A 83 11.07 -18.79 4.93
N ALA A 84 11.91 -17.90 5.47
CA ALA A 84 12.87 -18.24 6.51
C ALA A 84 12.28 -18.21 7.93
N ARG A 85 11.01 -17.80 8.09
CA ARG A 85 10.32 -17.77 9.39
C ARG A 85 10.15 -19.18 9.94
N SER A 86 10.37 -19.32 11.24
CA SER A 86 10.16 -20.57 11.96
C SER A 86 8.67 -20.74 12.26
N PRO A 87 8.09 -21.95 12.08
CA PRO A 87 6.70 -22.19 12.44
C PRO A 87 6.44 -22.08 13.95
N ASN A 88 7.47 -22.08 14.80
CA ASN A 88 7.32 -22.04 16.26
C ASN A 88 7.57 -20.64 16.86
N LYS A 89 7.50 -19.59 16.03
CA LYS A 89 7.69 -18.21 16.44
C LYS A 89 6.68 -17.31 15.76
N CYS A 90 6.29 -16.25 16.47
CA CYS A 90 5.52 -15.17 15.87
C CYS A 90 6.47 -14.09 15.36
N TYR A 91 6.05 -13.36 14.34
CA TYR A 91 6.85 -12.34 13.69
C TYR A 91 6.03 -11.08 13.52
N ILE A 92 6.65 -9.93 13.75
CA ILE A 92 6.09 -8.61 13.44
C ILE A 92 7.23 -7.69 13.04
N ASN A 93 7.12 -7.07 11.87
CA ASN A 93 8.20 -6.28 11.29
C ASN A 93 9.49 -7.13 11.21
N ASN A 94 10.57 -6.68 11.87
CA ASN A 94 11.86 -7.36 11.94
C ASN A 94 12.05 -8.17 13.24
N SER A 95 11.00 -8.27 14.05
CA SER A 95 11.03 -8.85 15.38
C SER A 95 10.50 -10.28 15.38
N SER A 96 11.10 -11.15 16.20
CA SER A 96 10.64 -12.53 16.40
C SER A 96 10.33 -12.78 17.86
N TYR A 97 9.25 -13.49 18.13
CA TYR A 97 8.72 -13.75 19.46
C TYR A 97 8.63 -15.24 19.71
N ASN A 98 9.03 -15.68 20.90
CA ASN A 98 8.85 -17.07 21.32
C ASN A 98 7.41 -17.27 21.81
N ILE A 99 6.93 -18.51 21.75
CA ILE A 99 5.63 -18.87 22.33
C ILE A 99 5.59 -18.48 23.81
N GLY A 100 4.54 -17.76 24.21
CA GLY A 100 4.34 -17.20 25.54
C GLY A 100 4.86 -15.78 25.73
N GLU A 101 5.63 -15.24 24.79
CA GLU A 101 6.16 -13.88 24.84
C GLU A 101 5.08 -12.85 24.53
N SER A 102 5.02 -11.77 25.32
CA SER A 102 4.13 -10.64 25.09
C SER A 102 4.67 -9.74 23.98
N LEU A 103 3.76 -9.15 23.20
CA LEU A 103 4.10 -8.11 22.23
C LEU A 103 4.76 -6.93 22.96
N ARG A 104 5.89 -6.46 22.44
CA ARG A 104 6.60 -5.31 23.01
C ARG A 104 5.95 -4.01 22.59
N GLU A 105 6.08 -2.98 23.42
CA GLU A 105 5.42 -1.68 23.19
C GLU A 105 5.86 -1.03 21.87
N GLU A 106 7.13 -1.18 21.48
CA GLU A 106 7.65 -0.62 20.22
C GLU A 106 7.04 -1.25 18.96
N ASP A 107 6.53 -2.48 19.06
CA ASP A 107 5.91 -3.20 17.95
C ASP A 107 4.37 -3.06 17.97
N ALA A 108 3.79 -2.47 19.02
CA ALA A 108 2.34 -2.41 19.24
C ALA A 108 1.72 -1.11 18.70
N ASN A 109 0.57 -1.25 18.04
CA ASN A 109 -0.36 -0.15 17.79
C ASN A 109 -1.29 0.05 19.01
N PRO A 110 -1.98 1.21 19.11
CA PRO A 110 -2.84 1.53 20.25
C PRO A 110 -3.90 0.47 20.61
N CYS A 111 -4.39 -0.28 19.60
CA CYS A 111 -5.40 -1.33 19.78
C CYS A 111 -4.84 -2.73 20.04
N ASP A 112 -3.51 -2.91 20.06
CA ASP A 112 -2.87 -4.22 20.22
C ASP A 112 -2.77 -4.61 21.70
N ILE A 113 -3.93 -4.66 22.36
CA ILE A 113 -4.03 -4.84 23.80
C ILE A 113 -3.81 -6.30 24.17
N GLY A 114 -2.85 -6.55 25.08
CA GLY A 114 -2.63 -7.87 25.66
C GLY A 114 -2.18 -8.94 24.65
N CYS A 115 -1.58 -8.52 23.54
CA CYS A 115 -1.07 -9.43 22.52
C CYS A 115 0.05 -10.31 23.06
N SER A 116 -0.02 -11.61 22.76
CA SER A 116 1.03 -12.58 23.10
C SER A 116 1.15 -13.64 22.02
N CYS A 117 2.37 -14.10 21.79
CA CYS A 117 2.64 -15.19 20.84
C CYS A 117 2.13 -16.51 21.42
N ARG A 118 1.32 -17.24 20.66
CA ARG A 118 0.71 -18.51 21.03
C ARG A 118 1.08 -19.59 20.04
N ASP A 119 1.06 -20.82 20.53
CA ASP A 119 1.14 -21.98 19.67
C ASP A 119 -0.15 -22.10 18.84
N GLY A 120 -0.02 -22.46 17.57
CA GLY A 120 -1.15 -22.63 16.65
C GLY A 120 -1.19 -24.03 16.08
N ARG A 121 -2.08 -24.28 15.12
CA ARG A 121 -2.24 -25.61 14.54
C ARG A 121 -1.08 -25.94 13.60
N ASN A 122 -0.75 -24.99 12.73
CA ASN A 122 0.29 -25.16 11.72
C ASN A 122 1.49 -24.24 11.97
N SER A 123 1.26 -23.08 12.59
CA SER A 123 2.32 -22.17 13.04
C SER A 123 1.88 -21.29 14.20
N ALA A 124 2.86 -20.74 14.92
CA ALA A 124 2.63 -19.81 16.00
C ALA A 124 2.01 -18.50 15.48
N HIS A 125 1.10 -17.92 16.26
CA HIS A 125 0.39 -16.68 15.90
C HIS A 125 0.19 -15.81 17.13
N PHE A 126 -0.05 -14.51 16.93
CA PHE A 126 -0.43 -13.64 18.04
C PHE A 126 -1.90 -13.82 18.39
N THR A 127 -2.18 -13.88 19.69
CA THR A 127 -3.53 -13.73 20.23
C THR A 127 -3.56 -12.43 21.03
N CYS A 128 -4.47 -11.53 20.66
CA CYS A 128 -4.71 -10.25 21.32
C CYS A 128 -6.07 -10.24 22.02
N ALA A 129 -6.25 -9.36 23.00
CA ALA A 129 -7.55 -9.12 23.58
C ALA A 129 -8.46 -8.42 22.55
N ILE A 130 -9.69 -8.91 22.43
CA ILE A 130 -10.71 -8.19 21.64
C ILE A 130 -11.07 -6.92 22.43
N VAL A 131 -10.83 -5.76 21.82
CA VAL A 131 -11.21 -4.47 22.37
C VAL A 131 -12.56 -4.08 21.80
N ASP A 132 -13.60 -4.13 22.63
CA ASP A 132 -14.94 -3.64 22.25
C ASP A 132 -15.13 -2.20 22.74
N CYS A 133 -15.01 -1.26 21.82
CA CYS A 133 -15.31 0.15 22.06
C CYS A 133 -16.78 0.42 21.73
N PHE A 134 -17.71 0.01 22.58
CA PHE A 134 -19.13 0.29 22.36
C PHE A 134 -19.45 1.77 22.56
N PHE A 135 -19.90 2.47 21.51
CA PHE A 135 -20.36 3.85 21.60
C PHE A 135 -21.60 4.11 20.74
N GLY A 136 -22.55 4.88 21.29
CA GLY A 136 -23.78 5.28 20.59
C GLY A 136 -23.54 6.34 19.50
N PRO A 137 -24.58 6.75 18.76
CA PRO A 137 -24.48 7.87 17.82
C PRO A 137 -24.16 9.18 18.55
N VAL A 138 -23.37 10.04 17.91
CA VAL A 138 -23.08 11.39 18.42
C VAL A 138 -24.24 12.31 18.04
N GLN A 139 -24.77 13.06 19.00
CA GLN A 139 -25.88 13.99 18.75
C GLN A 139 -25.43 15.14 17.83
N PRO A 140 -26.31 15.68 16.97
CA PRO A 140 -25.98 16.82 16.11
C PRO A 140 -25.47 18.02 16.90
N GLY A 141 -24.28 18.53 16.55
CA GLY A 141 -23.63 19.64 17.27
C GLY A 141 -22.69 19.22 18.40
N CYS A 142 -22.61 17.92 18.69
CA CYS A 142 -21.58 17.35 19.53
C CYS A 142 -20.48 16.68 18.68
N TYR A 143 -19.33 16.44 19.27
CA TYR A 143 -18.26 15.65 18.69
C TYR A 143 -17.73 14.64 19.71
N ARG A 144 -17.09 13.57 19.25
CA ARG A 144 -16.47 12.59 20.13
C ARG A 144 -14.97 12.81 20.11
N LYS A 145 -14.38 13.15 21.26
CA LYS A 145 -12.92 13.25 21.34
C LYS A 145 -12.29 11.91 20.98
N ARG A 146 -11.25 11.96 20.17
CA ARG A 146 -10.42 10.80 19.84
C ARG A 146 -8.98 11.21 19.94
N ASN A 147 -8.16 10.29 20.40
CA ASN A 147 -6.73 10.43 20.45
C ASN A 147 -6.11 9.33 19.60
N VAL A 148 -5.19 9.69 18.72
CA VAL A 148 -4.57 8.73 17.81
C VAL A 148 -3.72 7.71 18.57
N THR A 149 -3.29 8.04 19.80
CA THR A 149 -2.55 7.14 20.69
C THR A 149 -3.44 6.22 21.53
N GLU A 150 -4.77 6.32 21.40
CA GLU A 150 -5.75 5.54 22.16
C GLU A 150 -6.56 4.65 21.23
N CYS A 151 -6.82 3.40 21.64
CA CYS A 151 -7.64 2.50 20.82
C CYS A 151 -9.12 2.91 20.79
N CYS A 152 -9.68 3.16 21.98
CA CYS A 152 -11.08 3.53 22.11
C CYS A 152 -11.24 5.04 22.10
N PRO A 153 -12.36 5.54 21.55
CA PRO A 153 -12.60 6.95 21.56
C PRO A 153 -12.95 7.44 22.98
N GLY A 154 -12.65 8.71 23.22
CA GLY A 154 -12.94 9.39 24.48
C GLY A 154 -14.39 9.89 24.58
N PRO A 155 -14.64 10.84 25.50
CA PRO A 155 -15.99 11.33 25.78
C PRO A 155 -16.59 12.11 24.60
N VAL A 156 -17.93 12.17 24.59
CA VAL A 156 -18.68 13.09 23.71
C VAL A 156 -18.74 14.46 24.37
N ILE A 157 -18.41 15.49 23.59
CA ILE A 157 -18.45 16.90 24.01
C ILE A 157 -19.50 17.64 23.18
N CYS A 158 -20.36 18.38 23.86
CA CYS A 158 -21.44 19.16 23.28
C CYS A 158 -21.29 20.63 23.72
N PRO A 159 -20.55 21.46 22.98
CA PRO A 159 -20.43 22.87 23.31
C PRO A 159 -21.76 23.60 23.09
N GLU A 160 -22.00 24.67 23.86
CA GLU A 160 -23.19 25.51 23.70
C GLU A 160 -23.14 26.27 22.37
N ASP A 161 -21.95 26.78 22.00
CA ASP A 161 -21.69 27.35 20.69
C ASP A 161 -20.91 26.35 19.81
N LYS A 162 -21.49 26.00 18.66
CA LYS A 162 -20.87 25.10 17.69
C LYS A 162 -19.61 25.68 17.05
N SER A 163 -19.41 27.00 17.13
CA SER A 163 -18.18 27.65 16.68
C SER A 163 -16.96 27.27 17.53
N GLU A 164 -17.20 26.74 18.74
CA GLU A 164 -16.15 26.29 19.67
C GLU A 164 -15.65 24.87 19.37
N ILE A 165 -16.26 24.14 18.43
CA ILE A 165 -15.77 22.81 18.03
C ILE A 165 -14.41 23.02 17.33
N PRO A 166 -13.31 22.46 17.86
CA PRO A 166 -12.01 22.62 17.24
C PRO A 166 -12.01 22.04 15.81
N MET A 167 -11.34 22.74 14.90
CA MET A 167 -11.24 22.37 13.49
C MET A 167 -9.78 22.45 13.02
N CYS A 168 -9.41 21.52 12.16
CA CYS A 168 -8.10 21.43 11.55
C CYS A 168 -8.25 21.54 10.04
N VAL A 169 -7.39 22.31 9.37
CA VAL A 169 -7.35 22.35 7.90
C VAL A 169 -6.07 21.66 7.44
N VAL A 170 -6.23 20.54 6.76
CA VAL A 170 -5.12 19.70 6.28
C VAL A 170 -5.34 19.40 4.81
N ASP A 171 -4.36 19.72 3.97
CA ASP A 171 -4.39 19.46 2.52
C ASP A 171 -5.65 20.01 1.80
N GLY A 172 -6.18 21.13 2.32
CA GLY A 172 -7.40 21.79 1.83
C GLY A 172 -8.72 21.17 2.33
N VAL A 173 -8.66 20.17 3.20
CA VAL A 173 -9.83 19.52 3.83
C VAL A 173 -9.96 20.00 5.28
N THR A 174 -11.19 20.29 5.71
CA THR A 174 -11.48 20.68 7.09
C THR A 174 -11.98 19.48 7.87
N TYR A 175 -11.32 19.20 8.99
CA TYR A 175 -11.63 18.14 9.93
C TYR A 175 -12.12 18.74 11.25
N ARG A 176 -13.07 18.08 11.91
CA ARG A 176 -13.52 18.42 13.27
C ARG A 176 -12.74 17.63 14.31
N ASP A 177 -12.71 18.12 15.54
CA ASP A 177 -12.08 17.40 16.65
C ASP A 177 -12.58 15.95 16.75
N GLY A 178 -11.62 15.04 16.84
CA GLY A 178 -11.82 13.59 16.86
C GLY A 178 -11.91 12.92 15.49
N GLU A 179 -11.95 13.66 14.38
CA GLU A 179 -11.91 13.09 13.04
C GLU A 179 -10.48 12.66 12.67
N PHE A 180 -10.36 11.47 12.10
CA PHE A 180 -9.08 10.94 11.61
C PHE A 180 -8.75 11.46 10.22
N PHE A 181 -7.46 11.62 9.93
CA PHE A 181 -6.95 11.93 8.61
C PHE A 181 -5.56 11.32 8.37
N THR A 182 -5.20 11.18 7.10
CA THR A 182 -3.86 10.79 6.64
C THR A 182 -3.31 11.92 5.77
N PRO A 183 -2.20 12.57 6.15
CA PRO A 183 -1.61 13.64 5.35
C PRO A 183 -1.17 13.13 3.97
N LYS A 184 -1.43 13.89 2.90
CA LYS A 184 -1.07 13.50 1.53
C LYS A 184 0.43 13.29 1.32
N ASN A 185 1.25 14.09 2.00
CA ASN A 185 2.71 14.06 1.86
C ASN A 185 3.40 13.13 2.87
N GLU A 186 2.67 12.61 3.86
CA GLU A 186 3.16 11.69 4.90
C GLU A 186 2.16 10.52 5.05
N PRO A 187 1.96 9.72 3.99
CA PRO A 187 0.91 8.70 3.93
C PRO A 187 1.09 7.55 4.95
N GLU A 188 2.26 7.44 5.57
CA GLU A 188 2.56 6.52 6.67
C GLU A 188 2.06 7.01 8.04
N LYS A 189 1.60 8.27 8.14
CA LYS A 189 1.07 8.82 9.39
C LYS A 189 -0.44 8.63 9.48
N SER A 190 -0.89 8.25 10.66
CA SER A 190 -2.28 8.34 11.08
C SER A 190 -2.41 9.55 12.01
N CYS A 191 -3.41 10.38 11.78
CA CYS A 191 -3.61 11.60 12.54
C CYS A 191 -5.05 11.76 13.00
N THR A 192 -5.25 12.53 14.06
CA THR A 192 -6.57 12.96 14.53
C THR A 192 -6.57 14.47 14.67
N CYS A 193 -7.62 15.12 14.18
CA CYS A 193 -7.82 16.54 14.45
C CYS A 193 -8.15 16.73 15.93
N GLN A 194 -7.45 17.64 16.59
CA GLN A 194 -7.69 18.00 17.97
C GLN A 194 -7.39 19.49 18.18
N GLU A 195 -7.93 20.04 19.26
CA GLU A 195 -7.55 21.36 19.75
C GLU A 195 -6.01 21.52 19.86
N GLY A 196 -5.50 22.63 19.31
CA GLY A 196 -4.06 22.94 19.34
C GLY A 196 -3.26 22.44 18.14
N TYR A 197 -3.87 21.73 17.18
CA TYR A 197 -3.18 21.36 15.94
C TYR A 197 -2.77 22.59 15.13
N THR A 198 -1.46 22.74 14.89
CA THR A 198 -0.87 23.92 14.22
C THR A 198 -0.57 23.69 12.74
N GLY A 199 -0.98 22.55 12.17
CA GLY A 199 -0.56 22.12 10.83
C GLY A 199 0.70 21.24 10.82
N GLN A 200 1.24 20.89 12.00
CA GLN A 200 2.39 20.01 12.13
C GLN A 200 1.95 18.57 12.46
N ASN A 201 2.39 17.61 11.65
CA ASN A 201 2.03 16.20 11.80
C ASN A 201 2.92 15.49 12.84
N ILE A 202 2.81 15.92 14.10
CA ILE A 202 3.60 15.42 15.23
C ILE A 202 2.68 14.96 16.37
N GLU A 203 3.23 14.25 17.35
CA GLU A 203 2.51 13.90 18.57
C GLU A 203 2.00 15.14 19.31
N PRO A 204 0.82 15.08 19.96
CA PRO A 204 -0.07 13.92 20.06
C PRO A 204 -1.06 13.76 18.88
N PHE A 205 -1.00 14.64 17.88
CA PHE A 205 -1.98 14.68 16.79
C PHE A 205 -1.78 13.57 15.77
N CYS A 206 -0.53 13.17 15.54
CA CYS A 206 -0.16 12.16 14.57
C CYS A 206 0.82 11.16 15.17
N ILE A 207 0.67 9.90 14.76
CA ILE A 207 1.64 8.84 14.99
C ILE A 207 1.99 8.16 13.67
N THR A 208 3.14 7.51 13.65
CA THR A 208 3.45 6.50 12.64
C THR A 208 3.11 5.14 13.27
N PRO A 209 2.05 4.45 12.81
CA PRO A 209 1.73 3.12 13.31
C PRO A 209 2.92 2.15 13.13
N SER A 210 3.11 1.24 14.10
CA SER A 210 4.12 0.18 14.00
C SER A 210 3.86 -0.72 12.79
N THR A 211 2.58 -1.00 12.53
CA THR A 211 2.12 -1.71 11.33
C THR A 211 0.94 -0.97 10.72
N ILE A 212 0.87 -0.90 9.39
CA ILE A 212 -0.21 -0.17 8.69
C ILE A 212 -1.47 -1.02 8.64
N CYS A 213 -1.33 -2.28 8.23
CA CYS A 213 -2.45 -3.22 8.09
C CYS A 213 -2.48 -4.29 9.19
N GLY A 214 -1.43 -4.37 10.02
CA GLY A 214 -1.33 -5.38 11.08
C GLY A 214 -1.22 -6.80 10.52
N THR A 215 -0.71 -6.96 9.30
CA THR A 215 -0.69 -8.24 8.59
C THR A 215 0.10 -9.28 9.37
N ASP A 216 1.31 -8.95 9.79
CA ASP A 216 2.15 -9.86 10.57
C ASP A 216 1.53 -10.24 11.93
N LEU A 217 0.80 -9.30 12.54
CA LEU A 217 0.15 -9.49 13.84
C LEU A 217 -1.06 -10.43 13.73
N HIS A 218 -1.94 -10.20 12.77
CA HIS A 218 -3.21 -10.89 12.66
C HIS A 218 -3.20 -12.11 11.74
N HIS A 219 -2.21 -12.20 10.84
CA HIS A 219 -2.18 -13.18 9.74
C HIS A 219 -0.86 -13.97 9.69
N ASN A 220 -0.23 -14.19 10.85
CA ASN A 220 1.04 -14.94 10.92
C ASN A 220 0.91 -16.35 10.33
N GLU A 221 -0.18 -17.05 10.67
CA GLU A 221 -0.47 -18.40 10.18
C GLU A 221 -0.75 -18.40 8.67
N ASP A 222 -1.52 -17.44 8.17
CA ASP A 222 -1.80 -17.27 6.75
C ASP A 222 -0.51 -17.05 5.93
N ILE A 223 0.42 -16.24 6.43
CA ILE A 223 1.73 -15.99 5.79
C ILE A 223 2.55 -17.28 5.75
N ALA A 224 2.61 -18.01 6.87
CA ALA A 224 3.36 -19.27 6.96
C ALA A 224 2.84 -20.33 5.98
N GLU A 225 1.52 -20.35 5.76
CA GLU A 225 0.85 -21.25 4.82
C GLU A 225 0.87 -20.76 3.37
N ARG A 226 1.44 -19.58 3.10
CA ARG A 226 1.43 -18.92 1.79
C ARG A 226 0.01 -18.73 1.25
N CYS A 227 -0.90 -18.37 2.14
CA CYS A 227 -2.22 -17.87 1.79
C CYS A 227 -2.09 -16.48 1.14
N ILE A 228 -3.13 -16.08 0.41
CA ILE A 228 -3.11 -14.87 -0.41
C ILE A 228 -4.05 -13.81 0.20
N PRO A 229 -3.61 -12.56 0.36
CA PRO A 229 -4.49 -11.46 0.75
C PRO A 229 -5.55 -11.23 -0.33
N THR A 230 -6.81 -11.08 0.13
CA THR A 230 -7.96 -10.82 -0.73
C THR A 230 -8.56 -9.45 -0.42
N TYR A 231 -8.92 -8.73 -1.48
CA TYR A 231 -9.47 -7.38 -1.42
C TYR A 231 -10.91 -7.34 -1.93
N TYR A 232 -11.68 -6.34 -1.52
CA TYR A 232 -12.95 -6.01 -2.18
C TYR A 232 -12.72 -5.51 -3.61
N ALA A 233 -13.76 -5.58 -4.45
CA ALA A 233 -13.75 -5.08 -5.82
C ALA A 233 -13.37 -3.58 -5.89
N THR A 234 -13.82 -2.80 -4.91
CA THR A 234 -13.59 -1.34 -4.85
C THR A 234 -12.26 -0.93 -4.22
N GLN A 235 -11.52 -1.87 -3.63
CA GLN A 235 -10.21 -1.60 -3.03
C GLN A 235 -9.11 -1.65 -4.09
N ASN A 236 -8.09 -0.82 -3.91
CA ASN A 236 -6.86 -0.91 -4.70
C ASN A 236 -5.82 -1.75 -3.91
N PRO A 237 -5.43 -2.95 -4.36
CA PRO A 237 -4.46 -3.81 -3.68
C PRO A 237 -3.08 -3.17 -3.45
N ALA A 238 -2.70 -2.17 -4.27
CA ALA A 238 -1.44 -1.46 -4.11
C ALA A 238 -1.41 -0.54 -2.89
N THR A 239 -2.58 -0.08 -2.41
CA THR A 239 -2.66 0.91 -1.32
C THR A 239 -3.61 0.54 -0.19
N SER A 240 -4.44 -0.49 -0.35
CA SER A 240 -5.44 -0.89 0.63
C SER A 240 -4.95 -2.08 1.45
N CYS A 241 -5.41 -2.19 2.69
CA CYS A 241 -5.25 -3.40 3.48
C CYS A 241 -6.22 -4.49 2.99
N SER A 242 -5.79 -5.75 3.06
CA SER A 242 -6.63 -6.91 2.73
C SER A 242 -7.76 -7.08 3.74
N VAL A 243 -8.87 -7.65 3.29
CA VAL A 243 -10.08 -7.82 4.11
C VAL A 243 -10.36 -9.28 4.42
N ALA A 244 -9.69 -10.19 3.72
CA ALA A 244 -9.77 -11.61 3.91
C ALA A 244 -8.49 -12.26 3.35
N TRP A 245 -8.36 -13.56 3.58
CA TRP A 245 -7.27 -14.39 3.06
C TRP A 245 -7.84 -15.65 2.43
N ARG A 246 -7.17 -16.11 1.37
CA ARG A 246 -7.48 -17.37 0.69
C ARG A 246 -6.30 -18.31 0.88
N CYS A 247 -6.55 -19.48 1.46
CA CYS A 247 -5.55 -20.54 1.63
C CYS A 247 -5.80 -21.67 0.64
N GLN A 248 -4.75 -22.42 0.31
CA GLN A 248 -4.85 -23.49 -0.68
C GLN A 248 -5.64 -24.67 -0.12
N ASN A 249 -6.61 -25.16 -0.89
CA ASN A 249 -7.28 -26.43 -0.69
C ASN A 249 -6.99 -27.43 -1.84
N SER A 250 -7.47 -28.66 -1.71
CA SER A 250 -7.19 -29.74 -2.67
C SER A 250 -7.83 -29.56 -4.05
N ASN A 251 -8.81 -28.66 -4.18
CA ASN A 251 -9.53 -28.41 -5.42
C ASN A 251 -8.97 -27.20 -6.19
N ASP A 252 -7.97 -26.50 -5.63
CA ASP A 252 -7.33 -25.37 -6.29
C ASP A 252 -6.41 -25.84 -7.41
N THR A 253 -6.52 -25.15 -8.55
CA THR A 253 -5.75 -25.42 -9.77
C THR A 253 -5.35 -24.11 -10.45
N VAL A 254 -4.24 -24.14 -11.17
CA VAL A 254 -3.73 -23.01 -11.95
C VAL A 254 -4.31 -23.08 -13.37
N ILE A 255 -4.98 -22.01 -13.78
CA ILE A 255 -5.47 -21.79 -15.14
C ILE A 255 -4.42 -20.99 -15.90
N SER A 256 -3.73 -21.63 -16.84
CA SER A 256 -2.64 -20.96 -17.54
C SER A 256 -3.16 -19.88 -18.50
N TYR A 257 -2.55 -18.69 -18.47
CA TYR A 257 -2.86 -17.61 -19.40
C TYR A 257 -2.72 -18.02 -20.87
N LYS A 258 -1.67 -18.80 -21.18
CA LYS A 258 -1.41 -19.30 -22.55
C LYS A 258 -2.52 -20.20 -23.07
N SER A 259 -3.30 -20.84 -22.18
CA SER A 259 -4.46 -21.64 -22.58
C SER A 259 -5.68 -20.81 -22.99
N LYS A 260 -5.73 -19.52 -22.61
CA LYS A 260 -6.79 -18.56 -23.01
C LYS A 260 -6.51 -17.88 -24.36
N SER A 261 -5.28 -17.94 -24.87
CA SER A 261 -4.86 -17.35 -26.15
C SER A 261 -4.22 -18.43 -27.05
N ALA A 262 -4.94 -18.88 -28.08
CA ALA A 262 -4.40 -19.87 -29.02
C ALA A 262 -3.26 -19.31 -29.89
N SER A 263 -2.02 -19.76 -29.62
CA SER A 263 -0.80 -19.80 -30.46
C SER A 263 0.11 -18.56 -30.52
N PRO A 264 1.40 -18.69 -30.94
CA PRO A 264 2.33 -19.82 -30.85
C PRO A 264 3.50 -19.55 -29.90
N GLU A 265 4.28 -20.59 -29.63
CA GLU A 265 5.51 -20.63 -28.83
C GLU A 265 6.43 -19.43 -29.09
N GLY A 266 6.69 -18.66 -28.03
CA GLY A 266 7.69 -17.61 -27.97
C GLY A 266 8.21 -17.51 -26.53
N ASP A 267 9.45 -17.94 -26.34
CA ASP A 267 10.33 -17.83 -25.17
C ASP A 267 9.65 -17.57 -23.81
N SER A 268 9.23 -18.65 -23.15
CA SER A 268 9.29 -18.71 -21.69
C SER A 268 10.75 -18.85 -21.28
N SER A 269 11.51 -17.76 -21.37
CA SER A 269 12.78 -17.68 -20.66
C SER A 269 12.46 -17.66 -19.17
N GLY A 270 12.81 -18.76 -18.50
CA GLY A 270 12.72 -18.93 -17.06
C GLY A 270 13.67 -17.98 -16.33
N GLU A 271 13.34 -16.70 -16.29
CA GLU A 271 13.94 -15.78 -15.34
C GLU A 271 13.57 -16.25 -13.92
N LYS A 272 14.60 -16.59 -13.13
CA LYS A 272 14.41 -17.00 -11.73
C LYS A 272 13.66 -15.90 -10.96
N GLY A 273 12.54 -16.28 -10.36
CA GLY A 273 11.72 -15.39 -9.52
C GLY A 273 10.61 -14.63 -10.25
N MET A 274 10.26 -15.02 -11.48
CA MET A 274 9.10 -14.48 -12.23
C MET A 274 7.83 -15.34 -12.06
N THR A 275 7.60 -15.84 -10.84
CA THR A 275 6.48 -16.73 -10.54
C THR A 275 5.86 -16.35 -9.20
N CYS A 276 4.54 -16.40 -9.11
CA CYS A 276 3.83 -16.32 -7.85
C CYS A 276 3.64 -17.71 -7.23
N THR A 277 3.53 -17.76 -5.91
CA THR A 277 3.27 -18.99 -5.16
C THR A 277 1.98 -18.86 -4.35
N PHE A 278 1.17 -19.93 -4.36
CA PHE A 278 -0.04 -20.07 -3.56
C PHE A 278 -0.05 -21.44 -2.90
N GLY A 279 0.20 -21.49 -1.58
CA GLY A 279 0.52 -22.75 -0.91
C GLY A 279 1.68 -23.46 -1.61
N ASN A 280 1.38 -24.58 -2.28
CA ASN A 280 2.30 -25.39 -3.07
C ASN A 280 2.15 -25.18 -4.59
N LEU A 281 1.18 -24.39 -5.05
CA LEU A 281 1.00 -24.07 -6.47
C LEU A 281 1.97 -22.98 -6.90
N THR A 282 2.48 -23.10 -8.13
CA THR A 282 3.32 -22.10 -8.79
C THR A 282 2.59 -21.55 -10.00
N MET A 283 2.55 -20.23 -10.12
CA MET A 283 1.84 -19.50 -11.17
C MET A 283 2.86 -18.66 -11.96
N ASN A 284 2.83 -18.72 -13.28
CA ASN A 284 3.55 -17.75 -14.09
C ASN A 284 2.81 -16.42 -14.07
N VAL A 285 3.52 -15.34 -14.35
CA VAL A 285 2.88 -14.03 -14.53
C VAL A 285 1.78 -14.12 -15.58
N GLY A 286 0.58 -13.66 -15.22
CA GLY A 286 -0.65 -13.72 -16.01
C GLY A 286 -1.54 -14.94 -15.73
N ASP A 287 -1.01 -16.02 -15.14
CA ASP A 287 -1.82 -17.19 -14.78
C ASP A 287 -2.85 -16.82 -13.70
N GLU A 288 -3.97 -17.56 -13.68
CA GLU A 288 -5.09 -17.35 -12.75
C GLU A 288 -5.35 -18.58 -11.88
N LEU A 289 -5.99 -18.40 -10.72
CA LEU A 289 -6.55 -19.52 -9.97
C LEU A 289 -8.01 -19.76 -10.37
N ASN A 290 -8.44 -21.02 -10.35
CA ASN A 290 -9.85 -21.35 -10.43
C ASN A 290 -10.64 -20.75 -9.24
N GLN A 291 -11.93 -20.53 -9.45
CA GLN A 291 -12.85 -19.97 -8.44
C GLN A 291 -13.78 -21.06 -7.89
N GLY A 292 -14.40 -20.80 -6.73
CA GLY A 292 -15.47 -21.63 -6.19
C GLY A 292 -15.05 -23.00 -5.65
N THR A 293 -13.80 -23.13 -5.20
CA THR A 293 -13.27 -24.34 -4.53
C THR A 293 -13.69 -24.44 -3.06
N ASP A 294 -13.91 -23.30 -2.41
CA ASP A 294 -14.46 -23.10 -1.07
C ASP A 294 -15.02 -21.66 -0.89
N TYR A 295 -15.51 -21.32 0.31
CA TYR A 295 -16.05 -19.99 0.63
C TYR A 295 -15.08 -18.82 0.37
N SER A 296 -13.77 -19.03 0.57
CA SER A 296 -12.75 -17.99 0.38
C SER A 296 -12.42 -17.72 -1.10
N SER A 297 -12.84 -18.62 -1.99
CA SER A 297 -12.57 -18.57 -3.44
C SER A 297 -13.80 -18.25 -4.30
N VAL A 298 -14.99 -18.23 -3.71
CA VAL A 298 -16.24 -17.91 -4.41
C VAL A 298 -16.24 -16.44 -4.79
N CYS A 299 -16.45 -16.17 -6.08
CA CYS A 299 -16.42 -14.80 -6.61
C CYS A 299 -15.10 -14.07 -6.34
N VAL A 300 -13.98 -14.78 -6.27
CA VAL A 300 -12.65 -14.20 -6.05
C VAL A 300 -11.77 -14.51 -7.25
N LYS A 301 -11.40 -13.48 -8.00
CA LYS A 301 -10.43 -13.59 -9.09
C LYS A 301 -9.03 -13.37 -8.56
N CYS A 302 -8.16 -14.35 -8.78
CA CYS A 302 -6.76 -14.27 -8.42
C CYS A 302 -5.88 -14.36 -9.67
N VAL A 303 -4.96 -13.42 -9.83
CA VAL A 303 -4.03 -13.34 -10.97
C VAL A 303 -2.61 -13.14 -10.47
N CYS A 304 -1.62 -13.84 -11.05
CA CYS A 304 -0.22 -13.53 -10.78
C CYS A 304 0.20 -12.28 -11.57
N GLU A 305 0.08 -11.10 -10.97
CA GLU A 305 0.46 -9.83 -11.62
C GLU A 305 1.91 -9.46 -11.34
N ILE A 306 2.29 -9.39 -10.05
CA ILE A 306 3.64 -9.09 -9.59
C ILE A 306 4.05 -10.13 -8.53
N PRO A 307 5.08 -10.96 -8.79
CA PRO A 307 5.61 -11.93 -7.85
C PRO A 307 6.09 -11.33 -6.51
N PRO A 308 6.06 -12.12 -5.41
CA PRO A 308 5.84 -13.57 -5.34
C PRO A 308 4.41 -14.03 -4.97
N THR A 309 3.50 -13.12 -4.68
CA THR A 309 2.14 -13.45 -4.22
C THR A 309 1.11 -13.01 -5.28
N PRO A 310 0.14 -13.86 -5.64
CA PRO A 310 -0.93 -13.44 -6.56
C PRO A 310 -1.77 -12.29 -5.98
N THR A 311 -2.39 -11.50 -6.84
CA THR A 311 -3.39 -10.49 -6.43
C THR A 311 -4.77 -11.14 -6.48
N CYS A 312 -5.48 -11.20 -5.35
CA CYS A 312 -6.85 -11.71 -5.29
C CYS A 312 -7.85 -10.59 -4.99
N GLN A 313 -8.86 -10.41 -5.83
CA GLN A 313 -9.95 -9.47 -5.59
C GLN A 313 -11.30 -10.15 -5.74
N ARG A 314 -12.26 -9.77 -4.90
CA ARG A 314 -13.65 -10.11 -5.09
C ARG A 314 -14.16 -9.48 -6.39
N LEU A 315 -14.94 -10.25 -7.14
CA LEU A 315 -15.73 -9.75 -8.25
C LEU A 315 -16.87 -8.88 -7.71
N ASP A 316 -17.36 -7.96 -8.54
CA ASP A 316 -18.55 -7.19 -8.20
C ASP A 316 -19.77 -8.12 -8.05
N ASP A 317 -20.66 -7.78 -7.12
CA ASP A 317 -21.87 -8.57 -6.84
C ASP A 317 -22.78 -8.73 -8.08
N ASN A 318 -22.67 -7.80 -9.05
CA ASN A 318 -23.38 -7.87 -10.33
C ASN A 318 -22.79 -8.92 -11.30
N GLU A 319 -21.52 -9.27 -11.14
CA GLU A 319 -20.81 -10.24 -11.97
C GLU A 319 -20.86 -11.65 -11.37
N CYS A 320 -20.93 -11.75 -10.04
CA CYS A 320 -20.90 -13.03 -9.36
C CYS A 320 -21.75 -13.03 -8.07
N ASP A 321 -22.70 -13.96 -8.02
CA ASP A 321 -23.55 -14.17 -6.84
C ASP A 321 -22.87 -15.14 -5.87
N VAL A 322 -22.42 -14.60 -4.74
CA VAL A 322 -21.78 -15.35 -3.66
C VAL A 322 -22.67 -16.43 -3.04
N THR A 323 -23.99 -16.44 -3.27
CA THR A 323 -24.90 -17.49 -2.81
C THR A 323 -24.91 -18.71 -3.73
N ASN A 324 -24.39 -18.59 -4.95
CA ASN A 324 -24.33 -19.65 -5.94
C ASN A 324 -23.00 -20.42 -5.88
N HIS A 325 -22.67 -20.94 -4.69
CA HIS A 325 -21.51 -21.80 -4.50
C HIS A 325 -21.93 -23.23 -4.15
N SER A 326 -21.14 -24.19 -4.62
CA SER A 326 -21.30 -25.58 -4.20
C SER A 326 -21.01 -25.65 -2.71
N LEU A 327 -22.02 -25.90 -1.87
CA LEU A 327 -21.83 -26.29 -0.49
C LEU A 327 -21.04 -27.60 -0.52
N GLY A 328 -19.71 -27.50 -0.36
CA GLY A 328 -18.81 -28.65 -0.28
C GLY A 328 -19.36 -29.60 0.77
N GLY A 329 -19.68 -30.82 0.32
CA GLY A 329 -20.20 -31.88 1.17
C GLY A 329 -19.24 -32.19 2.32
N LYS A 330 -19.84 -32.55 3.46
CA LYS A 330 -19.17 -33.16 4.62
C LYS A 330 -18.28 -34.34 4.23
#